data_AF-A0A7J8L909-F1
#
_entry.id   AF-A0A7J8L909-F1
#
_cell.length_a   1.000
_cell.length_b   1.000
_cell.length_c   1.000
_cell.angle_alpha   90.00
_cell.angle_beta   90.00
_cell.angle_gamma   90.00
#
_symmetry.space_group_name_H-M   'P 1'
#
loop_
_entity.id
_entity.type
_entity.pdbx_description
1 polymer ?
#
loop_
_entity_poly.entity_id
_entity_poly.type
_entity_poly.pdbx_seq_one_letter_code
_entity_poly.pdbx_strand_id
1 'polypeptide(L)'
;MGIGPAVAIPAAIKSAGLELDDIDLFEINEAFASQFVYSCKKLGLDREKVNVNGGAIALGHPLGATGARCVGTLLNEMKRRGKDCRFGVISMCIGSGMGAAAVFERGDCVDEFCNARAVQNNDLLSKDAR
;
A
#
# COMPACT_ATOMS: atom_id res chain seq x y z
N MET A 1 -15.45 -0.66 16.25
CA MET A 1 -15.32 -0.60 14.78
C MET A 1 -14.03 0.07 14.33
N GLY A 2 -13.81 1.36 14.63
CA GLY A 2 -12.68 2.12 14.07
C GLY A 2 -11.28 1.53 14.32
N ILE A 3 -11.09 0.76 15.39
CA ILE A 3 -9.78 0.17 15.71
C ILE A 3 -9.40 -1.05 14.85
N GLY A 4 -10.27 -1.49 13.92
CA GLY A 4 -10.09 -2.70 13.12
C GLY A 4 -8.70 -2.83 12.46
N PRO A 5 -8.18 -1.80 11.76
CA PRO A 5 -6.84 -1.84 11.16
C PRO A 5 -5.72 -2.12 12.17
N ALA A 6 -5.81 -1.57 13.39
CA ALA A 6 -4.81 -1.77 14.44
C ALA A 6 -4.68 -3.24 14.89
N VAL A 7 -5.65 -4.09 14.59
CA VAL A 7 -5.62 -5.53 14.87
C VAL A 7 -5.38 -6.35 13.61
N ALA A 8 -6.03 -5.98 12.51
CA ALA A 8 -5.96 -6.71 11.26
C ALA A 8 -4.58 -6.61 10.57
N ILE A 9 -3.94 -5.43 10.61
CA ILE A 9 -2.62 -5.22 9.99
C ILE A 9 -1.57 -6.16 10.58
N PRO A 10 -1.35 -6.20 11.92
CA PRO A 10 -0.42 -7.16 12.51
C PRO A 10 -0.72 -8.62 12.17
N ALA A 11 -2.01 -8.99 12.14
CA ALA A 11 -2.41 -10.35 11.80
C ALA A 11 -2.03 -10.72 10.36
N ALA A 12 -2.33 -9.85 9.39
CA ALA A 12 -2.02 -10.10 7.98
C ALA A 12 -0.50 -10.11 7.70
N ILE A 13 0.23 -9.17 8.29
CA ILE A 13 1.71 -9.09 8.19
C ILE A 13 2.34 -10.37 8.76
N LYS A 14 1.91 -10.81 9.96
CA LYS A 14 2.38 -12.05 10.56
C LYS A 14 2.05 -13.28 9.71
N SER A 15 0.85 -13.33 9.12
CA SER A 15 0.46 -14.41 8.21
C SER A 15 1.29 -14.45 6.92
N ALA A 16 1.82 -13.30 6.49
CA ALA A 16 2.76 -13.21 5.37
C ALA A 16 4.21 -13.54 5.76
N GLY A 17 4.49 -13.77 7.06
CA GLY A 17 5.85 -14.04 7.56
C GLY A 17 6.76 -12.80 7.58
N LEU A 18 6.16 -11.61 7.67
CA LEU A 18 6.86 -10.33 7.69
C LEU A 18 6.74 -9.64 9.05
N GLU A 19 7.52 -8.59 9.24
CA GLU A 19 7.40 -7.62 10.32
C GLU A 19 6.83 -6.29 9.82
N LEU A 20 6.40 -5.43 10.75
CA LEU A 20 5.86 -4.10 10.39
C LEU A 20 6.86 -3.23 9.61
N ASP A 21 8.15 -3.36 9.92
CA ASP A 21 9.23 -2.58 9.32
C ASP A 21 9.53 -2.99 7.88
N ASP A 22 9.13 -4.21 7.47
CA ASP A 22 9.28 -4.68 6.09
C ASP A 22 8.29 -4.02 5.12
N ILE A 23 7.30 -3.28 5.63
CA ILE A 23 6.26 -2.67 4.80
C ILE A 23 6.69 -1.29 4.32
N ASP A 24 6.63 -1.09 3.01
CA ASP A 24 7.06 0.13 2.33
C ASP A 24 5.91 1.13 2.14
N LEU A 25 4.69 0.62 1.97
CA LEU A 25 3.51 1.42 1.74
C LEU A 25 2.27 0.89 2.43
N PHE A 26 1.42 1.81 2.87
CA PHE A 26 0.12 1.51 3.46
C PHE A 26 -0.99 2.33 2.80
N GLU A 27 -2.06 1.66 2.42
CA GLU A 27 -3.37 2.26 2.12
C GLU A 27 -4.34 1.91 3.25
N ILE A 28 -4.53 2.84 4.19
CA ILE A 28 -5.45 2.66 5.31
C ILE A 28 -6.66 3.55 5.08
N ASN A 29 -7.85 2.94 4.95
CA ASN A 29 -9.06 3.68 4.67
C ASN A 29 -9.35 4.74 5.77
N GLU A 30 -9.54 5.97 5.35
CA GLU A 30 -9.83 7.12 6.21
C GLU A 30 -11.34 7.33 6.36
N ALA A 31 -12.07 6.31 6.80
CA ALA A 31 -13.53 6.45 7.03
C ALA A 31 -13.85 7.60 7.99
N PHE A 32 -12.99 7.77 9.01
CA PHE A 32 -12.94 8.92 9.90
C PHE A 32 -11.48 9.22 10.28
N ALA A 33 -11.14 10.48 10.52
CA ALA A 33 -9.78 10.87 10.94
C ALA A 33 -9.39 10.26 12.30
N SER A 34 -10.32 10.20 13.25
CA SER A 34 -10.06 9.68 14.60
C SER A 34 -9.56 8.23 14.60
N GLN A 35 -10.22 7.36 13.84
CA GLN A 35 -9.83 5.94 13.75
C GLN A 35 -8.52 5.75 12.98
N PHE A 36 -8.29 6.56 11.96
CA PHE A 36 -7.07 6.51 11.14
C PHE A 36 -5.85 6.91 11.97
N VAL A 37 -5.95 8.06 12.65
CA VAL A 37 -4.89 8.57 13.54
C VAL A 37 -4.63 7.58 14.67
N TYR A 38 -5.68 7.01 15.28
CA TYR A 38 -5.52 5.97 16.30
C TYR A 38 -4.74 4.76 15.76
N SER A 39 -5.13 4.23 14.60
CA SER A 39 -4.50 3.03 14.03
C SER A 39 -3.03 3.28 13.69
N CYS A 40 -2.70 4.42 13.09
CA CYS A 40 -1.32 4.79 12.79
C CYS A 40 -0.49 4.92 14.08
N LYS A 41 -0.99 5.63 15.10
CA LYS A 41 -0.29 5.81 16.38
C LYS A 41 -0.12 4.50 17.14
N LYS A 42 -1.15 3.66 17.15
CA LYS A 42 -1.14 2.38 17.88
C LYS A 42 -0.12 1.40 17.31
N LEU A 43 0.06 1.42 15.99
CA LEU A 43 1.01 0.57 15.27
C LEU A 43 2.38 1.22 15.07
N GLY A 44 2.55 2.50 15.44
CA GLY A 44 3.82 3.22 15.25
C GLY A 44 4.18 3.44 13.78
N LEU A 45 3.19 3.56 12.88
CA LEU A 45 3.45 3.66 11.45
C LEU A 45 4.09 4.99 11.07
N ASP A 46 5.08 4.94 10.18
CA ASP A 46 5.63 6.12 9.52
C ASP A 46 4.56 6.80 8.65
N ARG A 47 4.31 8.07 8.93
CA ARG A 47 3.31 8.89 8.23
C ARG A 47 3.63 9.08 6.75
N GLU A 48 4.91 9.04 6.36
CA GLU A 48 5.35 9.22 4.98
C GLU A 48 5.12 7.97 4.11
N LYS A 49 4.78 6.83 4.72
CA LYS A 49 4.44 5.59 4.04
C LYS A 49 2.93 5.34 3.91
N VAL A 50 2.08 6.15 4.57
CA VAL A 50 0.64 5.88 4.68
C VAL A 50 -0.19 6.90 3.88
N ASN A 51 -0.98 6.40 2.93
CA ASN A 51 -1.87 7.18 2.06
C ASN A 51 -1.11 8.32 1.34
N VAL A 52 0.03 8.00 0.73
CA VAL A 52 0.99 8.95 0.15
C VAL A 52 0.41 9.81 -0.97
N ASN A 53 -0.67 9.35 -1.61
CA ASN A 53 -1.40 10.06 -2.66
C ASN A 53 -2.78 10.58 -2.18
N GLY A 54 -2.98 10.68 -0.87
CA GLY A 54 -4.25 11.07 -0.24
C GLY A 54 -5.19 9.88 0.00
N GLY A 55 -6.05 10.02 1.02
CA GLY A 55 -6.99 8.97 1.43
C GLY A 55 -8.46 9.35 1.23
N ALA A 56 -9.35 8.57 1.85
CA ALA A 56 -10.79 8.67 1.65
C ALA A 56 -11.41 9.98 2.16
N ILE A 57 -10.75 10.73 3.04
CA ILE A 57 -11.21 12.07 3.44
C ILE A 57 -11.18 13.02 2.25
N ALA A 58 -10.16 12.93 1.40
CA ALA A 58 -10.01 13.76 0.21
C ALA A 58 -10.68 13.15 -1.02
N LEU A 59 -10.48 11.85 -1.25
CA LEU A 59 -10.91 11.15 -2.47
C LEU A 59 -12.34 10.60 -2.39
N GLY A 60 -12.95 10.62 -1.21
CA GLY A 60 -14.24 10.03 -0.92
C GLY A 60 -14.18 8.54 -0.56
N HIS A 61 -15.28 8.07 0.05
CA HIS A 61 -15.45 6.70 0.53
C HIS A 61 -16.68 6.02 -0.09
N PRO A 62 -16.65 5.62 -1.37
CA PRO A 62 -17.69 4.78 -1.95
C PRO A 62 -17.56 3.37 -1.37
N LEU A 63 -18.32 3.10 -0.29
CA LEU A 63 -18.20 1.95 0.63
C LEU A 63 -17.61 0.68 -0.02
N GLY A 64 -18.35 0.02 -0.90
CA GLY A 64 -17.93 -1.26 -1.51
C GLY A 64 -16.76 -1.14 -2.50
N ALA A 65 -16.60 0.01 -3.16
CA ALA A 65 -15.54 0.23 -4.14
C ALA A 65 -14.20 0.60 -3.49
N THR A 66 -14.21 1.03 -2.22
CA THR A 66 -13.01 1.57 -1.56
C THR A 66 -11.88 0.54 -1.46
N GLY A 67 -12.19 -0.72 -1.15
CA GLY A 67 -11.17 -1.77 -1.09
C GLY A 67 -10.48 -1.98 -2.44
N ALA A 68 -11.25 -2.13 -3.51
CA ALA A 68 -10.72 -2.28 -4.87
C ALA A 68 -9.96 -1.02 -5.33
N ARG A 69 -10.45 0.18 -5.00
CA ARG A 69 -9.77 1.44 -5.30
C ARG A 69 -8.40 1.50 -4.60
N CYS A 70 -8.33 1.16 -3.32
CA CYS A 70 -7.06 1.14 -2.59
C CYS A 70 -6.08 0.12 -3.19
N VAL A 71 -6.55 -1.03 -3.69
CA VAL A 71 -5.68 -1.98 -4.43
C VAL A 71 -5.09 -1.33 -5.66
N GLY A 72 -5.93 -0.66 -6.45
CA GLY A 72 -5.50 0.11 -7.61
C GLY A 72 -4.47 1.18 -7.25
N THR A 73 -4.72 1.96 -6.20
CA THR A 73 -3.80 3.01 -5.74
C THR A 73 -2.47 2.42 -5.27
N LEU A 74 -2.50 1.43 -4.37
CA LEU A 74 -1.32 0.81 -3.77
C LEU A 74 -0.39 0.21 -4.82
N LEU A 75 -0.91 -0.70 -5.66
CA LEU A 75 -0.07 -1.43 -6.62
C LEU A 75 0.53 -0.51 -7.69
N ASN A 76 -0.20 0.51 -8.15
CA ASN A 76 0.35 1.48 -9.09
C ASN A 76 1.42 2.37 -8.46
N GLU A 77 1.28 2.71 -7.18
CA GLU A 77 2.29 3.48 -6.46
C GLU A 77 3.55 2.65 -6.19
N MET A 78 3.41 1.39 -5.74
CA MET A 78 4.52 0.45 -5.60
C MET A 78 5.27 0.27 -6.94
N LYS A 79 4.53 0.14 -8.05
CA LYS A 79 5.12 0.09 -9.39
C LYS A 79 5.95 1.34 -9.71
N ARG A 80 5.43 2.54 -9.41
CA ARG A 80 6.12 3.83 -9.66
C ARG A 80 7.39 3.99 -8.82
N ARG A 81 7.38 3.55 -7.56
CA ARG A 81 8.53 3.65 -6.65
C ARG A 81 9.66 2.66 -6.96
N GLY A 82 9.40 1.66 -7.81
CA GLY A 82 10.42 0.69 -8.23
C GLY A 82 10.57 -0.49 -7.28
N LYS A 83 11.63 -1.29 -7.48
CA LYS A 83 11.82 -2.59 -6.79
C LYS A 83 12.00 -2.48 -5.28
N ASP A 84 12.51 -1.34 -4.80
CA ASP A 84 12.71 -1.10 -3.37
C ASP A 84 11.39 -0.96 -2.60
N CYS A 85 10.27 -0.68 -3.28
CA CYS A 85 8.95 -0.66 -2.69
C CYS A 85 8.28 -2.03 -2.87
N ARG A 86 8.78 -3.02 -2.14
CA ARG A 86 8.46 -4.44 -2.31
C ARG A 86 7.14 -4.83 -1.67
N PHE A 87 6.88 -4.41 -0.43
CA PHE A 87 5.68 -4.84 0.31
C PHE A 87 4.74 -3.67 0.61
N GLY A 88 3.46 -3.90 0.35
CA GLY A 88 2.39 -2.94 0.59
C GLY A 88 1.24 -3.56 1.35
N VAL A 89 0.57 -2.78 2.20
CA VAL A 89 -0.59 -3.22 2.97
C VAL A 89 -1.79 -2.36 2.68
N ILE A 90 -2.94 -3.00 2.52
CA ILE A 90 -4.25 -2.33 2.50
C ILE A 90 -4.99 -2.72 3.76
N SER A 91 -5.63 -1.76 4.42
CA SER A 91 -6.48 -2.06 5.56
C SER A 91 -7.65 -1.09 5.73
N MET A 92 -8.74 -1.57 6.33
CA MET A 92 -9.92 -0.77 6.62
C MET A 92 -10.67 -1.30 7.85
N CYS A 93 -11.33 -0.38 8.55
CA CYS A 93 -12.37 -0.75 9.51
C CYS A 93 -13.65 -1.17 8.77
N ILE A 94 -14.41 -2.11 9.35
CA ILE A 94 -15.63 -2.64 8.77
C ILE A 94 -16.78 -2.47 9.78
N GLY A 95 -17.96 -2.15 9.24
CA GLY A 95 -19.25 -2.09 9.96
C GLY A 95 -19.36 -3.20 10.99
N SER A 96 -20.09 -2.97 12.09
CA SER A 96 -20.35 -3.99 13.13
C SER A 96 -19.13 -4.50 13.93
N GLY A 97 -17.94 -3.88 13.78
CA GLY A 97 -16.84 -4.11 14.73
C GLY A 97 -15.67 -4.94 14.19
N MET A 98 -15.55 -5.10 12.88
CA MET A 98 -14.48 -5.87 12.25
C MET A 98 -13.39 -4.98 11.65
N GLY A 99 -12.29 -5.59 11.22
CA GLY A 99 -11.24 -5.00 10.39
C GLY A 99 -10.71 -6.03 9.41
N ALA A 100 -10.23 -5.57 8.26
CA ALA A 100 -9.55 -6.42 7.28
C ALA A 100 -8.22 -5.79 6.89
N ALA A 101 -7.26 -6.66 6.57
CA ALA A 101 -5.98 -6.25 6.00
C ALA A 101 -5.52 -7.29 4.96
N ALA A 102 -4.79 -6.82 3.96
CA ALA A 102 -4.18 -7.64 2.94
C ALA A 102 -2.76 -7.14 2.68
N VAL A 103 -1.82 -8.07 2.57
CA VAL A 103 -0.43 -7.81 2.19
C VAL A 103 -0.27 -8.11 0.71
N PHE A 104 0.39 -7.23 -0.02
CA PHE A 104 0.73 -7.39 -1.42
C PHE A 104 2.25 -7.28 -1.59
N GLU A 105 2.79 -8.11 -2.47
CA GLU A 105 4.15 -7.98 -2.97
C GLU A 105 4.11 -7.34 -4.37
N ARG A 106 5.07 -6.45 -4.63
CA ARG A 106 5.21 -5.79 -5.93
C ARG A 106 5.54 -6.84 -6.99
N GLY A 107 4.75 -6.90 -8.06
CA GLY A 107 5.07 -7.73 -9.21
C GLY A 107 6.28 -7.22 -10.00
N ASP A 108 7.02 -8.15 -10.60
CA ASP A 108 8.18 -7.85 -11.45
C ASP A 108 7.82 -7.30 -12.84
N CYS A 109 6.52 -7.15 -13.12
CA CYS A 109 5.98 -6.49 -14.30
C CYS A 109 6.48 -7.12 -15.61
N VAL A 110 7.37 -6.44 -16.33
CA VAL A 110 7.87 -6.89 -17.64
C VAL A 110 9.13 -7.75 -17.51
N ASP A 111 9.76 -7.77 -16.33
CA ASP A 111 11.08 -8.38 -16.13
C ASP A 111 11.03 -9.92 -16.24
N GLU A 112 9.87 -10.53 -15.99
CA GLU A 112 9.65 -11.97 -16.08
C GLU A 112 9.17 -12.45 -17.46
N PHE A 113 8.95 -11.53 -18.41
CA PHE A 113 8.50 -11.91 -19.75
C PHE A 113 9.63 -12.57 -20.55
N CYS A 114 9.28 -13.51 -21.44
CA CYS A 114 10.26 -14.21 -22.29
C CYS A 114 11.04 -13.29 -23.24
N ASN A 115 10.55 -12.06 -23.47
CA ASN A 115 11.19 -11.04 -24.28
C ASN A 115 11.94 -9.99 -23.44
N ALA A 116 12.02 -10.15 -22.12
CA ALA A 116 12.78 -9.28 -21.24
C ALA A 116 14.26 -9.31 -21.64
N ARG A 117 14.86 -8.12 -21.81
CA ARG A 117 16.30 -7.96 -22.00
C ARG A 117 16.87 -7.24 -20.79
N ALA A 118 17.94 -7.77 -20.22
CA ALA A 118 18.67 -7.09 -19.16
C ALA A 118 19.23 -5.76 -19.69
N VAL A 119 18.71 -4.64 -19.19
CA VAL A 119 19.25 -3.31 -19.47
C VAL A 119 20.43 -3.10 -18.53
N GLN A 120 21.66 -3.20 -19.04
CA GLN A 120 22.86 -3.08 -18.22
C GLN A 120 23.14 -1.64 -17.76
N ASN A 121 22.73 -0.64 -18.53
CA ASN A 121 22.88 0.79 -18.21
C ASN A 121 21.59 1.55 -18.51
N ASN A 122 21.19 2.45 -17.62
CA ASN A 122 19.98 3.27 -17.72
C ASN A 122 20.18 4.53 -18.61
N ASP A 123 20.97 4.41 -19.68
CA ASP A 123 21.26 5.49 -20.64
C ASP A 123 20.13 5.64 -21.68
N LEU A 124 18.87 5.57 -21.24
CA LEU A 124 17.69 5.66 -22.11
C LEU A 124 17.26 7.10 -22.42
N LEU A 125 18.07 8.10 -22.05
CA LEU A 125 17.91 9.45 -22.60
C LEU A 125 18.22 9.41 -24.09
N SER A 126 17.37 10.06 -24.91
CA SER A 126 17.63 10.13 -26.35
C SER A 126 19.01 10.71 -26.59
N LYS A 127 19.71 10.21 -27.62
CA LYS A 127 21.03 10.72 -28.02
C LYS A 127 21.02 12.24 -28.30
N ASP A 128 19.83 12.81 -28.50
CA ASP A 128 19.58 14.23 -28.77
C ASP A 128 19.48 15.09 -27.49
N ALA A 129 19.58 14.49 -26.29
CA ALA A 129 19.54 15.19 -25.00
C ALA A 129 20.93 15.53 -24.42
N ARG A 130 21.98 15.58 -25.26
CA ARG A 130 23.34 16.00 -24.89
C ARG A 130 23.77 17.23 -25.67
#